data_AF-A0A6P1W681-F1
#
_entry.id   AF-A0A6P1W681-F1
#
_cell.length_a   1.000
_cell.length_b   1.000
_cell.length_c   1.000
_cell.angle_alpha   90.00
_cell.angle_beta   90.00
_cell.angle_gamma   90.00
#
_symmetry.space_group_name_H-M   'P 1'
#
loop_
_entity.id
_entity.type
_entity.pdbx_description
1 polymer ?
#
loop_
_entity_poly.entity_id
_entity_poly.type
_entity_poly.pdbx_seq_one_letter_code
_entity_poly.pdbx_strand_id
1 'polypeptide(L)'
;MNRLRLVLDTNVFLVSLAPQYKYHWIYECILKNKFDLCLSTEILLEYEEVIQQRYGLNVTDAKLSYLLLLPNVHVVEPLYR
;
A
#
# COMPACT_ATOMS: atom_id res chain seq x y z
N MET A 1 -0.64 -18.42 15.53
CA MET A 1 0.10 -17.28 16.12
C MET A 1 -0.56 -16.00 15.63
N ASN A 2 -0.93 -15.08 16.52
CA ASN A 2 -1.45 -13.78 16.10
C ASN A 2 -0.32 -12.95 15.48
N ARG A 3 -0.45 -12.60 14.20
CA ARG A 3 0.43 -11.65 13.52
C ARG A 3 -0.05 -10.23 13.78
N LEU A 4 0.90 -9.31 13.90
CA LEU A 4 0.59 -7.89 13.97
C LEU A 4 -0.06 -7.47 12.66
N ARG A 5 -1.28 -6.93 12.73
CA ARG A 5 -2.03 -6.41 11.59
C ARG A 5 -2.05 -4.89 11.67
N LEU A 6 -1.65 -4.23 10.59
CA LEU A 6 -1.51 -2.78 10.53
C LEU A 6 -2.38 -2.23 9.41
N VAL A 7 -3.09 -1.15 9.71
CA VAL A 7 -3.67 -0.25 8.71
C VAL A 7 -2.75 0.97 8.65
N LEU A 8 -2.34 1.35 7.45
CA LEU A 8 -1.58 2.58 7.24
C LEU A 8 -2.53 3.67 6.76
N ASP A 9 -2.31 4.89 7.25
CA ASP A 9 -2.89 6.08 6.62
C ASP A 9 -2.41 6.18 5.17
N THR A 10 -3.26 6.69 4.27
CA THR A 10 -2.93 6.77 2.84
C THR A 10 -1.61 7.51 2.62
N ASN A 11 -1.42 8.67 3.26
CA ASN A 11 -0.22 9.48 3.03
C ASN A 11 1.06 8.74 3.41
N VAL A 12 1.01 7.97 4.51
CA VAL A 12 2.16 7.16 4.95
C VAL A 12 2.38 6.00 3.98
N PHE A 13 1.32 5.34 3.52
CA PHE A 13 1.41 4.28 2.52
C PHE A 13 2.04 4.79 1.22
N LEU A 14 1.50 5.86 0.62
CA LEU A 14 1.99 6.43 -0.63
C LEU A 14 3.49 6.77 -0.55
N VAL A 15 3.90 7.44 0.52
CA VAL A 15 5.28 7.87 0.71
C VAL A 15 6.21 6.68 0.96
N SER A 16 5.72 5.60 1.58
CA SER A 16 6.54 4.40 1.82
C SER A 16 6.94 3.65 0.55
N LEU A 17 6.16 3.76 -0.54
CA LEU A 17 6.41 3.04 -1.79
C LEU A 17 7.58 3.63 -2.61
N ALA A 18 7.97 4.87 -2.31
CA ALA A 18 9.02 5.56 -3.03
C ALA A 18 10.36 5.51 -2.25
N PRO A 19 11.45 4.98 -2.86
CA PRO A 19 12.72 4.73 -2.19
C PRO A 19 13.43 5.99 -1.69
N GLN A 20 13.14 7.14 -2.27
CA GLN A 20 13.72 8.43 -1.89
C GLN A 20 13.19 8.99 -0.57
N TYR A 21 12.08 8.46 -0.04
CA TYR A 21 11.46 9.00 1.17
C TYR A 21 11.88 8.25 2.43
N LYS A 22 11.90 8.97 3.56
CA LYS A 22 12.28 8.46 4.89
C LYS A 22 11.48 7.22 5.32
N TYR A 23 10.25 7.07 4.85
CA TYR A 23 9.35 5.97 5.24
C TYR A 23 9.49 4.71 4.39
N HIS A 24 10.46 4.65 3.46
CA HIS A 24 10.63 3.49 2.59
C HIS A 24 10.92 2.17 3.34
N TRP A 25 11.47 2.25 4.55
CA TRP A 25 11.70 1.07 5.39
C TRP A 25 10.40 0.30 5.69
N ILE A 26 9.24 0.95 5.68
CA ILE A 26 7.93 0.30 5.87
C ILE A 26 7.68 -0.68 4.72
N TYR A 27 7.93 -0.26 3.47
CA TYR A 27 7.83 -1.12 2.29
C TYR A 27 8.78 -2.30 2.38
N GLU A 28 10.03 -2.10 2.82
CA GLU A 28 10.95 -3.23 3.05
C GLU A 28 10.44 -4.22 4.11
N CYS A 29 9.82 -3.73 5.17
CA CYS A 29 9.23 -4.59 6.20
C CYS A 29 8.05 -5.42 5.67
N ILE A 30 7.25 -4.85 4.76
CA ILE A 30 6.19 -5.57 4.04
C ILE A 30 6.80 -6.70 3.20
N LEU A 31 7.85 -6.40 2.41
CA LEU A 31 8.57 -7.40 1.61
C LEU A 31 9.20 -8.51 2.45
N LYS A 32 9.72 -8.16 3.64
CA LYS A 32 10.30 -9.10 4.62
C LYS A 32 9.24 -9.81 5.47
N ASN A 33 7.96 -9.65 5.11
CA ASN A 33 6.81 -10.32 5.72
C ASN A 33 6.78 -10.16 7.27
N LYS A 34 7.07 -8.95 7.76
CA LYS A 34 7.19 -8.65 9.20
C LYS A 34 5.85 -8.42 9.91
N PHE A 35 4.83 -8.01 9.17
CA PHE A 35 3.47 -7.77 9.64
C PHE A 35 2.48 -7.96 8.48
N ASP A 36 1.20 -8.04 8.81
CA ASP A 36 0.12 -8.10 7.83
C ASP A 36 -0.41 -6.69 7.59
N LEU A 37 -0.32 -6.21 6.35
CA LEU A 37 -0.83 -4.92 5.93
C LEU A 37 -2.28 -5.06 5.50
N CYS A 38 -3.14 -4.18 6.02
CA CYS A 38 -4.52 -4.03 5.56
C CYS A 38 -4.65 -2.72 4.79
N LEU A 39 -5.13 -2.83 3.55
CA LEU A 39 -5.40 -1.71 2.65
C LEU A 39 -6.90 -1.62 2.39
N SER A 40 -7.45 -0.41 2.40
CA SER A 40 -8.82 -0.19 1.95
C SER A 40 -8.87 0.04 0.44
N THR A 41 -10.03 -0.21 -0.16
CA THR A 41 -10.31 0.19 -1.54
C THR A 41 -10.10 1.69 -1.74
N GLU A 42 -10.46 2.52 -0.75
CA GLU A 42 -10.24 3.97 -0.77
C GLU A 42 -8.76 4.34 -0.91
N ILE A 43 -7.86 3.69 -0.15
CA ILE A 43 -6.40 3.91 -0.26
C ILE A 43 -5.89 3.56 -1.66
N LEU A 44 -6.43 2.49 -2.27
CA LEU A 44 -6.03 2.06 -3.62
C LEU A 44 -6.49 3.05 -4.70
N LEU A 45 -7.69 3.61 -4.56
CA LEU A 45 -8.21 4.63 -5.46
C LEU A 45 -7.42 5.94 -5.36
N GLU A 46 -7.09 6.36 -4.14
CA GLU A 46 -6.25 7.55 -3.93
C GLU A 46 -4.83 7.36 -4.50
N TYR A 47 -4.26 6.15 -4.37
CA TYR A 47 -3.00 5.80 -5.03
C TYR A 47 -3.09 5.98 -6.54
N GLU A 48 -4.13 5.42 -7.16
CA GLU A 48 -4.35 5.52 -8.60
C GLU A 48 -4.47 6.98 -9.05
N GLU A 49 -5.23 7.80 -8.32
CA GLU A 49 -5.36 9.23 -8.59
C GLU A 49 -4.00 9.95 -8.54
N VAL A 50 -3.19 9.70 -7.51
CA VAL A 50 -1.86 10.31 -7.36
C VAL A 50 -0.91 9.89 -8.49
N ILE A 51 -0.96 8.63 -8.91
CA ILE A 51 -0.15 8.14 -10.04
C ILE A 51 -0.61 8.76 -11.35
N GLN A 52 -1.92 8.83 -11.60
CA GLN A 52 -2.48 9.48 -12.78
C GLN A 52 -2.08 10.97 -12.85
N GLN A 53 -2.18 11.70 -11.73
CA GLN A 53 -1.79 13.10 -11.66
C GLN A 53 -0.28 13.30 -11.93
N ARG A 54 0.57 12.40 -11.44
CA ARG A 54 2.03 12.55 -11.56
C ARG A 54 2.59 12.08 -12.91
N TYR A 55 2.03 11.03 -13.49
CA TYR A 55 2.60 10.34 -14.66
C TYR A 55 1.71 10.39 -15.92
N GLY A 56 0.49 10.92 -15.83
CA GLY A 56 -0.46 10.95 -16.94
C GLY A 56 -1.28 9.64 -17.07
N LEU A 57 -1.89 9.43 -18.24
CA LEU A 57 -2.89 8.37 -18.46
C LEU A 57 -2.41 6.96 -18.10
N ASN A 58 -3.26 6.24 -17.37
CA ASN A 58 -3.28 4.79 -17.06
C ASN A 58 -1.93 4.07 -17.07
N VAL A 59 -0.99 4.56 -16.27
CA VAL A 59 0.23 3.81 -15.98
C VAL A 59 -0.12 2.67 -15.02
N THR A 60 -0.01 1.43 -15.49
CA THR A 60 -0.09 0.27 -14.60
C THR A 60 1.14 0.27 -13.69
N ASP A 61 0.93 0.47 -12.39
CA ASP A 61 2.02 0.42 -11.44
C ASP A 61 2.38 -1.03 -11.07
N ALA A 62 3.49 -1.50 -11.63
CA ALA A 62 4.02 -2.83 -11.35
C ALA A 62 4.35 -3.04 -9.86
N LYS A 63 4.73 -1.99 -9.11
CA LYS A 63 5.00 -2.09 -7.68
C LYS A 63 3.73 -2.33 -6.88
N LEU A 64 2.67 -1.57 -7.14
CA LEU A 64 1.39 -1.77 -6.45
C LEU A 64 0.82 -3.16 -6.78
N SER A 65 0.86 -3.54 -8.06
CA SER A 65 0.42 -4.86 -8.52
C SER A 65 1.18 -5.97 -7.81
N TYR A 66 2.50 -5.86 -7.70
CA TYR A 66 3.33 -6.81 -6.96
C TYR A 66 3.00 -6.84 -5.46
N LEU A 67 2.77 -5.67 -4.84
CA LEU A 67 2.43 -5.57 -3.43
C LEU A 67 1.11 -6.26 -3.11
N LEU A 68 0.10 -6.14 -3.98
CA LEU A 68 -1.20 -6.82 -3.83
C LEU A 68 -1.12 -8.34 -4.00
N LEU A 69 -0.04 -8.87 -4.58
CA LEU A 69 0.21 -10.32 -4.69
C LEU A 69 0.89 -10.90 -3.45
N LEU A 70 1.35 -10.06 -2.51
CA LEU A 70 2.03 -10.53 -1.31
C LEU A 70 1.04 -11.19 -0.33
N PRO A 71 1.41 -12.32 0.29
CA PRO A 71 0.51 -13.07 1.17
C PRO A 71 0.17 -12.34 2.47
N ASN A 72 0.96 -11.33 2.85
CA ASN A 72 0.77 -10.49 4.04
C ASN A 72 0.17 -9.11 3.70
N VAL A 73 -0.45 -8.97 2.53
CA VAL A 73 -1.21 -7.78 2.15
C VAL A 73 -2.66 -8.19 1.91
N HIS A 74 -3.57 -7.49 2.57
CA HIS A 74 -4.99 -7.80 2.55
C HIS A 74 -5.77 -6.55 2.16
N VAL A 75 -6.52 -6.64 1.06
CA VAL A 75 -7.50 -5.61 0.71
C VAL A 75 -8.75 -5.87 1.55
N VAL A 76 -9.22 -4.84 2.23
CA VAL A 76 -10.32 -4.90 3.18
C VAL A 76 -11.32 -3.82 2.81
N GLU A 77 -12.60 -4.19 2.73
CA GLU A 77 -13.67 -3.21 2.52
C GLU A 77 -14.08 -2.62 3.88
N PRO A 78 -13.94 -1.31 4.10
CA PRO A 78 -14.40 -0.69 5.34
C PRO A 78 -15.93 -0.74 5.41
N LEU A 79 -16.48 -1.33 6.47
CA LEU A 79 -17.91 -1.30 6.79
C LEU A 79 -18.15 -0.31 7.91
N TYR A 80 -18.77 0.83 7.61
CA TYR A 80 -19.28 1.76 8.63
C TYR A 80 -20.59 1.21 9.22
N ARG A 81 -20.71 1.27 10.55
CA ARG A 81 -21.94 0.94 11.30
C ARG A 81 -22.55 2.18 11.91
#